data_AF-A0A4U9VYU1-F1
#
_entry.id   AF-A0A4U9VYU1-F1
#
_cell.length_a   1.000
_cell.length_b   1.000
_cell.length_c   1.000
_cell.angle_alpha   90.00
_cell.angle_beta   90.00
_cell.angle_gamma   90.00
#
_symmetry.space_group_name_H-M   'P 1'
#
loop_
_entity.id
_entity.type
_entity.pdbx_description
1 polymer ?
#
loop_
_entity_poly.entity_id
_entity_poly.type
_entity_poly.pdbx_seq_one_letter_code
_entity_poly.pdbx_strand_id
1 'polypeptide(L)'
;MQLYEQSLWNWMSVGDFNVGVTLVLDGLSLTMLSVVTGVGFLIHMYASWYMRGEEGYSRFFAYTNLFIASMVVLVLADNLLLMYLGWEGVGLCSYLLIGFYYKDPANGAAAMKAFIVTRGGRRVPGHCAVHSVPRAGYAEHP
;
A
#
# COMPACT_ATOMS: atom_id res chain seq x y z
N MET A 1 2.72 -14.78 27.68
CA MET A 1 2.75 -13.99 26.44
C MET A 1 1.93 -12.75 26.73
N GLN A 2 2.58 -11.60 26.88
CA GLN A 2 1.94 -10.40 27.41
C GLN A 2 1.39 -9.59 26.25
N LEU A 3 0.06 -9.58 26.10
CA LEU A 3 -0.65 -8.71 25.16
C LEU A 3 -0.48 -7.27 25.63
N TYR A 4 0.16 -6.44 24.81
CA TYR A 4 0.26 -5.00 25.08
C TYR A 4 -0.79 -4.29 24.24
N GLU A 5 -1.92 -3.99 24.87
CA GLU A 5 -3.01 -3.23 24.24
C GLU A 5 -2.88 -1.76 24.62
N GLN A 6 -2.73 -0.90 23.63
CA GLN A 6 -2.73 0.55 23.80
C GLN A 6 -3.97 1.13 23.11
N SER A 7 -4.95 1.53 23.91
CA SER A 7 -6.09 2.30 23.42
C SER A 7 -5.69 3.77 23.31
N LEU A 8 -5.59 4.30 22.09
CA LEU A 8 -5.14 5.68 21.84
C LEU A 8 -6.31 6.66 21.91
N TRP A 9 -7.35 6.44 21.11
CA TRP A 9 -8.54 7.28 21.12
C TRP A 9 -9.76 6.48 20.69
N ASN A 10 -10.97 7.04 20.88
CA ASN A 10 -12.19 6.52 20.28
C ASN A 10 -12.56 7.25 18.98
N TRP A 11 -12.51 6.56 17.84
CA TRP A 11 -12.61 7.23 16.54
C TRP A 11 -14.05 7.51 16.16
N MET A 12 -14.93 6.56 16.47
CA MET A 12 -16.35 6.69 16.25
C MET A 12 -17.07 5.99 17.39
N SER A 13 -17.95 6.72 18.07
CA SER A 13 -18.86 6.17 19.07
C SER A 13 -20.28 6.50 18.63
N VAL A 14 -21.01 5.50 18.14
CA VAL A 14 -22.42 5.62 17.76
C VAL A 14 -23.20 4.59 18.57
N GLY A 15 -23.94 5.06 19.59
CA GLY A 15 -24.66 4.18 20.52
C GLY A 15 -23.71 3.18 21.20
N ASP A 16 -24.03 1.89 21.08
CA ASP A 16 -23.22 0.79 21.62
C ASP A 16 -22.00 0.40 20.74
N PHE A 17 -21.85 1.01 19.56
CA PHE A 17 -20.75 0.71 18.64
C PHE A 17 -19.60 1.69 18.88
N ASN A 18 -18.58 1.19 19.57
CA ASN A 18 -17.40 1.95 19.96
C ASN A 18 -16.20 1.45 19.15
N VAL A 19 -15.83 2.19 18.11
CA VAL A 19 -14.65 1.89 17.28
C VAL A 19 -13.47 2.67 17.81
N GLY A 20 -12.74 2.03 18.72
CA GLY A 20 -11.47 2.51 19.25
C GLY A 20 -10.34 2.36 18.26
N VAL A 21 -9.44 3.34 18.20
CA VAL A 21 -8.08 3.13 17.69
C VAL A 21 -7.31 2.44 18.80
N THR A 22 -7.45 1.12 18.85
CA THR A 22 -6.69 0.26 19.75
C THR A 22 -5.57 -0.40 18.95
N LEU A 23 -4.34 -0.24 19.42
CA LEU A 23 -3.17 -0.93 18.88
C LEU A 23 -2.88 -2.12 19.78
N VAL A 24 -2.96 -3.32 19.19
CA VAL A 24 -2.63 -4.56 19.90
C VAL A 24 -1.27 -5.05 19.46
N LEU A 25 -0.33 -5.06 20.40
CA LEU A 25 1.00 -5.61 20.21
C LEU A 25 1.05 -7.00 20.87
N ASP A 26 0.99 -8.04 20.02
CA ASP A 26 1.23 -9.43 20.41
C ASP A 26 2.54 -9.96 19.80
N GLY A 27 3.02 -11.12 20.28
CA GLY A 27 4.20 -11.79 19.73
C GLY A 27 4.11 -12.03 18.22
N LEU A 28 2.92 -12.39 17.70
CA LEU A 28 2.70 -12.53 16.26
C LEU A 28 2.86 -11.18 15.54
N SER A 29 2.20 -10.12 16.02
CA SER A 29 2.29 -8.77 15.44
C SER A 29 3.72 -8.25 15.48
N LEU A 30 4.49 -8.56 16.53
CA LEU A 30 5.89 -8.17 16.69
C LEU A 30 6.80 -8.80 15.63
N THR A 31 6.59 -10.09 15.32
CA THR A 31 7.32 -10.76 14.23
C THR A 31 6.96 -10.17 12.87
N MET A 32 5.68 -9.94 12.60
CA MET A 32 5.23 -9.29 11.35
C MET A 32 5.77 -7.87 11.21
N LEU A 33 5.76 -7.09 12.30
CA LEU A 33 6.27 -5.72 12.33
C LEU A 33 7.78 -5.67 12.11
N SER A 34 8.53 -6.65 12.65
CA SER A 34 9.96 -6.80 12.38
C SER A 34 10.25 -7.07 10.89
N VAL A 35 9.44 -7.91 10.25
CA VAL A 35 9.55 -8.17 8.80
C VAL A 35 9.21 -6.92 8.00
N VAL A 36 8.12 -6.23 8.32
CA VAL A 36 7.66 -5.03 7.60
C VAL A 36 8.68 -3.89 7.72
N THR A 37 9.21 -3.65 8.92
CA THR A 37 10.23 -2.62 9.15
C THR A 37 11.57 -2.99 8.50
N GLY A 38 11.96 -4.27 8.53
CA GLY A 38 13.17 -4.76 7.86
C GLY A 38 13.11 -4.58 6.33
N VAL A 39 12.02 -5.04 5.71
CA VAL A 39 11.79 -4.86 4.26
C VAL A 39 11.64 -3.38 3.91
N GLY A 40 10.89 -2.62 4.72
CA GLY A 40 10.71 -1.17 4.54
C GLY A 40 12.04 -0.40 4.58
N PHE A 41 12.94 -0.77 5.48
CA PHE A 41 14.28 -0.21 5.58
C PHE A 41 15.16 -0.55 4.37
N LEU A 42 15.14 -1.80 3.91
CA LEU A 42 15.83 -2.24 2.69
C LEU A 42 15.36 -1.48 1.45
N ILE A 43 14.04 -1.31 1.30
CA ILE A 43 13.47 -0.53 0.19
C ILE A 43 13.87 0.94 0.29
N HIS A 44 13.84 1.55 1.48
CA HIS A 44 14.30 2.93 1.68
C HIS A 44 15.77 3.11 1.32
N MET A 45 16.62 2.18 1.74
CA MET A 45 18.04 2.20 1.41
C MET A 45 18.26 2.08 -0.10
N TYR A 46 17.57 1.12 -0.76
CA TYR A 46 17.61 0.97 -2.21
C TYR A 46 17.12 2.22 -2.94
N ALA A 47 15.99 2.80 -2.51
CA ALA A 47 15.43 4.03 -3.04
C ALA A 47 16.42 5.21 -2.95
N SER A 48 17.05 5.35 -1.79
CA SER A 48 18.02 6.42 -1.53
C SER A 48 19.27 6.30 -2.41
N TRP A 49 19.66 5.08 -2.76
CA TRP A 49 20.82 4.81 -3.61
C TRP A 49 20.47 4.94 -5.10
N TYR A 50 19.35 4.36 -5.54
CA TYR A 50 18.90 4.32 -6.93
C TYR A 50 18.55 5.70 -7.50
N MET A 51 17.98 6.60 -6.69
CA MET A 51 17.59 7.95 -7.13
C MET A 51 18.63 9.05 -6.88
N ARG A 52 19.90 8.71 -6.63
CA ARG A 52 21.00 9.71 -6.65
C ARG A 52 21.21 10.21 -8.08
N GLY A 53 20.38 11.14 -8.54
CA GLY A 53 20.57 11.82 -9.83
C GLY A 53 19.32 12.27 -10.59
N GLU A 54 18.10 11.97 -10.15
CA GLU A 54 16.88 12.30 -10.90
C GLU A 54 15.89 13.22 -10.14
N GLU A 55 15.20 14.08 -10.89
CA GLU A 55 14.14 14.98 -10.40
C GLU A 55 12.86 14.19 -10.09
N GLY A 56 12.62 13.88 -8.81
CA GLY A 56 11.46 13.09 -8.38
C GLY A 56 11.58 12.41 -7.02
N TYR A 57 12.76 12.52 -6.40
CA TYR A 57 13.11 11.91 -5.11
C TYR A 57 12.03 12.03 -4.02
N SER A 58 11.51 13.25 -3.80
CA SER A 58 10.54 13.50 -2.72
C SER A 58 9.20 12.78 -2.92
N ARG A 59 8.77 12.57 -4.17
CA ARG A 59 7.47 11.93 -4.47
C ARG A 59 7.56 10.42 -4.29
N PHE A 60 8.63 9.81 -4.79
CA PHE A 60 8.89 8.38 -4.61
C PHE A 60 9.04 8.04 -3.12
N PHE A 61 9.82 8.85 -2.40
CA PHE A 61 10.03 8.70 -0.97
C PHE A 61 8.71 8.82 -0.17
N ALA A 62 7.86 9.81 -0.51
CA ALA A 62 6.55 9.96 0.12
C ALA A 62 5.65 8.73 -0.09
N TYR A 63 5.63 8.15 -1.29
CA TYR A 63 4.82 6.95 -1.55
C TYR A 63 5.39 5.72 -0.82
N THR A 64 6.70 5.51 -0.81
CA THR A 64 7.30 4.40 -0.05
C THR A 64 7.04 4.53 1.46
N ASN A 65 7.08 5.74 2.01
CA ASN A 65 6.75 5.96 3.41
C ASN A 65 5.26 5.66 3.69
N LEU A 66 4.35 6.10 2.81
CA LEU A 66 2.93 5.78 2.90
C LEU A 66 2.66 4.26 2.82
N PHE A 67 3.43 3.53 2.00
CA PHE A 67 3.36 2.07 1.90
C PHE A 67 3.64 1.41 3.25
N ILE A 68 4.75 1.79 3.87
CA ILE A 68 5.20 1.23 5.14
C ILE A 68 4.21 1.61 6.24
N ALA A 69 3.75 2.86 6.29
CA ALA A 69 2.75 3.33 7.24
C ALA A 69 1.44 2.52 7.13
N SER A 70 0.94 2.31 5.91
CA SER A 70 -0.29 1.52 5.69
C SER A 70 -0.13 0.06 6.14
N MET A 71 1.04 -0.53 5.89
CA MET A 71 1.33 -1.91 6.30
C MET A 71 1.44 -2.04 7.82
N VAL A 72 2.04 -1.05 8.51
CA VAL A 72 2.10 -1.01 9.97
C VAL A 72 0.70 -0.85 10.57
N VAL A 73 -0.14 0.02 10.01
CA VAL A 73 -1.55 0.16 10.43
C VAL A 73 -2.31 -1.15 10.27
N LEU A 74 -2.11 -1.88 9.17
CA LEU A 74 -2.76 -3.17 8.94
C LEU A 74 -2.33 -4.23 9.98
N VAL A 75 -1.04 -4.30 10.30
CA VAL A 75 -0.51 -5.28 11.28
C VAL A 75 -0.94 -4.96 12.72
N LEU A 76 -1.09 -3.68 13.06
CA LEU A 76 -1.52 -3.25 14.39
C LEU A 76 -3.04 -3.12 14.54
N ALA A 77 -3.79 -3.38 13.47
CA ALA A 77 -5.24 -3.23 13.45
C ALA A 77 -5.91 -4.28 14.34
N ASP A 78 -6.54 -3.81 15.42
CA ASP A 78 -7.39 -4.64 16.28
C ASP A 78 -8.87 -4.63 15.85
N ASN A 79 -9.25 -3.65 15.03
CA ASN A 79 -10.63 -3.44 14.60
C ASN A 79 -10.77 -3.59 13.09
N LEU A 80 -11.91 -4.13 12.64
CA LEU A 80 -12.26 -4.28 11.22
C LEU A 80 -12.08 -2.97 10.43
N LEU A 81 -12.35 -1.84 11.08
CA LEU A 81 -12.26 -0.53 10.46
C LEU A 81 -10.81 -0.04 10.28
N LEU A 82 -9.91 -0.29 11.24
CA LEU A 82 -8.46 -0.03 11.09
C LEU A 82 -7.84 -0.97 10.05
N MET A 83 -8.23 -2.24 10.06
CA MET A 83 -7.78 -3.23 9.10
C MET A 83 -8.20 -2.83 7.68
N TYR A 84 -9.45 -2.36 7.52
CA TYR A 84 -9.95 -1.85 6.25
C TYR A 84 -9.16 -0.62 5.79
N LEU A 85 -8.89 0.33 6.68
CA LEU A 85 -8.08 1.51 6.36
C LEU A 85 -6.64 1.14 5.95
N GLY A 86 -6.03 0.16 6.62
CA GLY A 86 -4.72 -0.38 6.24
C GLY A 86 -4.74 -1.05 4.85
N TRP A 87 -5.74 -1.89 4.58
CA TRP A 87 -5.93 -2.52 3.26
C TRP A 87 -6.07 -1.44 2.17
N GLU A 88 -6.94 -0.47 2.40
CA GLU A 88 -7.20 0.65 1.51
C GLU A 88 -5.95 1.48 1.22
N GLY A 89 -5.15 1.75 2.24
CA GLY A 89 -3.86 2.42 2.13
C GLY A 89 -2.85 1.65 1.27
N VAL A 90 -2.76 0.32 1.44
CA VAL A 90 -1.89 -0.54 0.62
C VAL A 90 -2.31 -0.51 -0.86
N GLY A 91 -3.62 -0.56 -1.13
CA GLY A 91 -4.15 -0.46 -2.49
C GLY A 91 -3.87 0.91 -3.13
N LEU A 92 -4.11 2.00 -2.39
CA LEU A 92 -3.85 3.37 -2.85
C LEU A 92 -2.35 3.57 -3.11
N CYS A 93 -1.48 3.12 -2.22
CA CYS A 93 -0.05 3.25 -2.41
C CYS A 93 0.47 2.50 -3.64
N SER A 94 -0.05 1.30 -3.92
CA SER A 94 0.29 0.54 -5.13
C SER A 94 -0.06 1.33 -6.41
N TYR A 95 -1.23 1.98 -6.43
CA TYR A 95 -1.64 2.86 -7.53
C TYR A 95 -0.69 4.06 -7.71
N LEU A 96 -0.30 4.74 -6.63
CA LEU A 96 0.62 5.88 -6.71
C LEU A 96 2.05 5.47 -7.13
N LEU A 97 2.52 4.28 -6.73
CA LEU A 97 3.83 3.76 -7.15
C LEU A 97 3.86 3.42 -8.64
N ILE A 98 2.83 2.74 -9.15
CA ILE A 98 2.72 2.40 -10.58
C ILE A 98 2.52 3.67 -11.42
N GLY A 99 1.75 4.62 -10.91
CA GLY A 99 1.52 5.93 -11.52
C GLY A 99 2.68 6.92 -11.40
N PHE A 100 3.83 6.55 -10.82
CA PHE A 100 4.96 7.46 -10.62
C PHE A 100 5.51 8.03 -11.94
N TYR A 101 5.50 7.23 -13.02
CA TYR A 101 5.84 7.69 -14.38
C TYR A 101 4.63 8.37 -15.06
N TYR A 102 4.23 9.53 -14.53
CA TYR A 102 3.06 10.29 -15.00
C TYR A 102 3.27 10.96 -16.38
N LYS A 103 4.48 10.89 -16.95
CA LYS A 103 4.78 11.44 -18.28
C LYS A 103 4.06 10.69 -19.41
N ASP A 104 3.60 9.46 -19.17
CA ASP A 104 2.81 8.70 -20.13
C ASP A 104 1.39 8.45 -19.59
N PRO A 105 0.32 9.00 -20.23
CA PRO A 105 -1.06 8.76 -19.82
C PRO A 105 -1.45 7.27 -19.87
N ALA A 106 -0.70 6.43 -20.60
CA ALA A 106 -0.90 4.98 -20.61
C ALA A 106 -0.63 4.34 -19.23
N ASN A 107 0.35 4.86 -18.47
CA ASN A 107 0.74 4.29 -17.17
C ASN A 107 -0.29 4.61 -16.08
N GLY A 108 -0.88 5.81 -16.10
CA GLY A 108 -1.99 6.18 -15.22
C GLY A 108 -3.27 5.36 -15.47
N ALA A 109 -3.57 5.06 -16.75
CA ALA A 109 -4.70 4.23 -17.14
C ALA A 109 -4.50 2.75 -16.75
N ALA A 110 -3.27 2.23 -16.84
CA ALA A 110 -2.92 0.88 -16.41
C ALA A 110 -3.02 0.71 -14.88
N ALA A 111 -2.52 1.69 -14.11
CA ALA A 111 -2.66 1.71 -12.65
C ALA A 111 -4.15 1.74 -12.23
N MET A 112 -4.97 2.55 -12.93
CA MET A 112 -6.40 2.69 -12.61
C MET A 112 -7.16 1.41 -12.94
N LYS A 113 -6.85 0.76 -14.07
CA LYS A 113 -7.41 -0.54 -14.44
C LYS A 113 -7.04 -1.62 -13.42
N ALA A 114 -5.78 -1.67 -12.97
CA ALA A 114 -5.35 -2.63 -11.96
C ALA A 114 -6.07 -2.40 -10.61
N PHE A 115 -6.16 -1.14 -10.16
CA PHE A 115 -6.85 -0.78 -8.92
C PHE A 115 -8.36 -1.10 -8.97
N ILE A 116 -9.01 -0.83 -10.11
CA ILE A 116 -10.43 -1.16 -10.33
C ILE A 116 -10.64 -2.67 -10.34
N VAL A 117 -9.74 -3.46 -10.92
CA VAL A 117 -9.83 -4.94 -10.94
C VAL A 117 -9.64 -5.54 -9.55
N THR A 118 -8.74 -5.00 -8.73
CA THR A 118 -8.50 -5.49 -7.36
C THR A 118 -9.62 -5.10 -6.40
N ARG A 119 -10.31 -3.97 -6.62
CA ARG A 119 -11.32 -3.43 -5.71
C ARG A 119 -12.78 -3.65 -6.14
N GLY A 120 -13.06 -3.60 -7.44
CA GLY A 120 -14.38 -3.80 -8.00
C GLY A 120 -14.43 -5.14 -8.72
N GLY A 121 -14.91 -6.19 -8.05
CA GLY A 121 -15.28 -7.47 -8.65
C GLY A 121 -16.47 -7.34 -9.60
N ARG A 122 -16.49 -6.35 -10.50
CA ARG A 122 -17.50 -6.23 -11.53
C ARG A 122 -17.07 -7.17 -12.65
N ARG A 123 -17.71 -8.33 -12.66
CA ARG A 123 -17.76 -9.29 -13.78
C ARG A 123 -17.83 -8.50 -15.08
N VAL A 124 -16.72 -8.39 -15.80
CA VAL A 124 -16.71 -7.89 -17.18
C VAL A 124 -17.31 -9.04 -17.99
N PRO A 125 -18.56 -8.93 -18.50
CA PRO A 125 -19.14 -10.00 -19.27
C PRO A 125 -18.47 -10.00 -20.63
N GLY A 126 -17.77 -11.09 -20.94
CA GLY A 126 -17.29 -11.42 -22.27
C GLY A 126 -15.97 -10.75 -22.64
N HIS A 127 -15.04 -11.59 -23.12
CA HIS A 127 -14.05 -11.29 -24.17
C HIS A 127 -13.43 -9.88 -24.17
N CYS A 128 -12.11 -9.79 -23.92
CA CYS A 128 -11.20 -8.64 -24.18
C CYS A 128 -10.72 -7.83 -22.98
N ALA A 129 -9.96 -8.43 -22.06
CA ALA A 129 -9.09 -7.63 -21.18
C ALA A 129 -7.71 -8.23 -20.85
N VAL A 130 -7.35 -9.39 -21.41
CA VAL A 130 -5.97 -9.94 -21.27
C VAL A 130 -5.09 -9.57 -22.48
N HIS A 131 -5.66 -9.12 -23.59
CA HIS A 131 -4.92 -8.88 -24.84
C HIS A 131 -4.53 -7.40 -25.10
N SER A 132 -4.72 -6.49 -24.13
CA SER A 132 -4.33 -5.09 -24.29
C SER A 132 -3.72 -4.48 -23.03
N VAL A 133 -2.87 -5.26 -22.36
CA VAL A 133 -1.70 -4.66 -21.71
C VAL A 133 -0.67 -4.50 -22.83
N PRO A 134 -0.34 -3.28 -23.28
CA PRO A 134 0.82 -3.11 -24.14
C PRO A 134 2.01 -3.66 -23.36
N ARG A 135 2.65 -4.72 -23.85
CA ARG A 135 4.00 -5.05 -23.38
C ARG A 135 4.82 -3.78 -23.60
N ALA A 136 5.16 -3.09 -22.52
CA ALA A 136 6.23 -2.11 -22.54
C ALA A 136 7.45 -2.82 -23.12
N GLY A 137 7.88 -2.35 -24.29
CA GLY A 137 9.04 -2.89 -24.98
C GLY A 137 10.23 -2.88 -24.04
N TYR A 138 10.72 -4.06 -23.69
CA TYR A 138 12.12 -4.24 -23.40
C TYR A 138 12.85 -3.89 -24.70
N ALA A 139 13.32 -2.65 -24.77
CA ALA A 139 14.25 -2.21 -25.79
C ALA A 139 15.48 -3.13 -25.69
N GLU A 140 15.68 -3.90 -26.74
CA GLU A 140 16.97 -4.49 -27.09
C GLU A 140 18.01 -3.37 -27.03
N HIS A 141 18.94 -3.47 -26.08
CA HIS A 141 20.20 -2.74 -26.16
C HIS A 141 21.19 -3.60 -26.97
N PRO A 142 22.01 -2.96 -27.82
CA PRO A 142 22.58 -3.52 -29.05
C PRO A 142 23.58 -4.66 -28.87
#